data_AF-A0A8J8AAX5-F1
#
_entry.id   AF-A0A8J8AAX5-F1
#
_cell.length_a   1.000
_cell.length_b   1.000
_cell.length_c   1.000
_cell.angle_alpha   90.00
_cell.angle_beta   90.00
_cell.angle_gamma   90.00
#
_symmetry.space_group_name_H-M   'P 1'
#
loop_
_entity.id
_entity.type
_entity.pdbx_description
1 polymer ?
#
loop_
_entity_poly.entity_id
_entity_poly.type
_entity_poly.pdbx_seq_one_letter_code
_entity_poly.pdbx_strand_id
1 'polypeptide(L)'
;MVKRAAALALILLVFSSFLLPLSSAQEREDRPKYDLIIVRNDDLIDYIVALPYAKMLDVPILPVNPKELDPGTIAQLQSYAQFGWNHVLIIGDSQAVSDKVQDELLNMGFVVERIGGAVRTETAAKLALHFYPNGAETVVVASSSDYGSALAAARWAMIYGFPLLLTQEDALSDSTANAIKKLNPDLVELMGAGMSKDVQKKIEEMGYQTYWVKENLEIKLPPQEKETNWVMIAAAVLLSLAVAVPVSLYYAKKKWSANRVPIEVLTEKERIVVNAILQRGGTVKQEELPELTGYSRPTISRIIQELEKKQLVEREKVGKTFIVRLTKEIIIRD
;
A
#
# COMPACT_ATOMS: atom_id res chain seq x y z
N MET A 1 28.06 -60.65 8.32
CA MET A 1 28.77 -59.70 9.21
C MET A 1 28.98 -58.33 8.58
N VAL A 2 29.47 -58.24 7.33
CA VAL A 2 29.83 -56.96 6.66
C VAL A 2 28.67 -55.94 6.57
N LYS A 3 27.43 -56.37 6.29
CA LYS A 3 26.28 -55.44 6.20
C LYS A 3 25.87 -54.81 7.54
N ARG A 4 26.10 -55.48 8.68
CA ARG A 4 25.80 -54.93 10.02
C ARG A 4 26.87 -53.94 10.48
N ALA A 5 28.13 -54.18 10.11
CA ALA A 5 29.23 -53.25 10.37
C ALA A 5 29.07 -51.94 9.57
N ALA A 6 28.64 -52.02 8.31
CA ALA A 6 28.38 -50.84 7.49
C ALA A 6 27.23 -49.98 8.02
N ALA A 7 26.15 -50.61 8.51
CA ALA A 7 25.04 -49.88 9.13
C ALA A 7 25.44 -49.20 10.45
N LEU A 8 26.25 -49.86 11.29
CA LEU A 8 26.76 -49.25 12.52
C LEU A 8 27.71 -48.08 12.24
N ALA A 9 28.58 -48.21 11.23
CA ALA A 9 29.48 -47.14 10.82
C ALA A 9 28.73 -45.93 10.26
N LEU A 10 27.63 -46.14 9.52
CA LEU A 10 26.78 -45.05 9.02
C LEU A 10 26.05 -44.33 10.15
N ILE A 11 25.53 -45.07 11.15
CA ILE A 11 24.87 -44.48 12.31
C ILE A 11 25.87 -43.69 13.17
N LEU A 12 27.10 -44.19 13.36
CA LEU A 12 28.17 -43.47 14.05
C LEU A 12 28.62 -42.21 13.31
N LEU A 13 28.66 -42.23 11.96
CA LEU A 13 28.96 -41.06 11.13
C LEU A 13 27.86 -39.99 11.18
N VAL A 14 26.60 -40.41 11.25
CA VAL A 14 25.44 -39.50 11.41
C VAL A 14 25.37 -38.95 12.85
N PHE A 15 25.74 -39.73 13.85
CA PHE A 15 25.83 -39.24 15.24
C PHE A 15 27.05 -38.35 15.49
N SER A 16 28.19 -38.60 14.82
CA SER A 16 29.37 -37.73 14.92
C SER A 16 29.19 -36.38 14.22
N SER A 17 28.27 -36.29 13.25
CA SER A 17 27.88 -35.02 12.62
C SER A 17 26.79 -34.27 13.41
N PHE A 18 26.14 -34.92 14.38
CA PHE A 18 25.26 -34.29 15.38
C PHE A 18 26.00 -33.87 16.68
N LEU A 19 27.22 -34.36 16.88
CA LEU A 19 28.16 -33.91 17.91
C LEU A 19 29.14 -32.88 17.33
N LEU A 20 28.61 -31.87 16.63
CA LEU A 20 29.33 -30.59 16.55
C LEU A 20 29.45 -30.09 17.98
N PRO A 21 30.67 -29.77 18.46
CA PRO A 21 30.84 -29.33 19.83
C PRO A 21 29.99 -28.08 20.06
N LEU A 22 29.19 -28.12 21.11
CA LEU A 22 28.58 -26.99 21.82
C LEU A 22 29.70 -26.10 22.44
N SER A 23 30.71 -25.80 21.65
CA SER A 23 31.94 -25.11 22.02
C SER A 23 32.30 -24.12 20.92
N SER A 24 31.35 -23.24 20.62
CA SER A 24 31.62 -21.89 20.13
C SER A 24 30.51 -20.95 20.61
N ALA A 25 30.20 -21.00 21.91
CA ALA A 25 29.85 -19.80 22.66
C ALA A 25 31.16 -19.06 23.01
N GLN A 26 31.97 -18.80 22.00
CA GLN A 26 32.96 -17.77 22.06
C GLN A 26 32.15 -16.50 21.82
N GLU A 27 32.03 -15.66 22.85
CA GLU A 27 31.35 -14.38 22.78
C GLU A 27 31.71 -13.71 21.44
N ARG A 28 30.70 -13.51 20.59
CA ARG A 28 30.88 -12.68 19.39
C ARG A 28 31.25 -11.29 19.88
N GLU A 29 32.52 -10.95 19.69
CA GLU A 29 33.11 -9.61 19.82
C GLU A 29 32.52 -8.60 18.82
N ASP A 30 31.52 -9.02 18.05
CA ASP A 30 30.96 -8.35 16.87
C ASP A 30 29.48 -7.95 17.06
N ARG A 31 29.03 -7.77 18.32
CA ARG A 31 27.69 -7.19 18.55
C ARG A 31 27.75 -5.68 18.30
N PRO A 32 26.80 -5.11 17.53
CA PRO A 32 26.73 -3.67 17.35
C PRO A 32 26.54 -2.98 18.71
N LYS A 33 27.14 -1.80 18.89
CA LYS A 33 27.10 -1.03 20.15
C LYS A 33 25.66 -0.77 20.62
N TYR A 34 24.73 -0.65 19.67
CA TYR A 34 23.32 -0.47 19.90
C TYR A 34 22.53 -1.49 19.07
N ASP A 35 21.35 -1.83 19.55
CA ASP A 35 20.38 -2.67 18.84
C ASP A 35 19.21 -1.83 18.28
N LEU A 36 18.97 -0.65 18.87
CA LEU A 36 17.82 0.19 18.56
C LEU A 36 18.12 1.67 18.78
N ILE A 37 17.64 2.52 17.87
CA ILE A 37 17.60 3.97 18.07
C ILE A 37 16.18 4.40 18.42
N ILE A 38 16.01 5.20 19.46
CA ILE A 38 14.74 5.81 19.85
C ILE A 38 14.78 7.31 19.53
N VAL A 39 13.72 7.79 18.89
CA VAL A 39 13.47 9.20 18.61
C VAL A 39 12.03 9.54 18.99
N ARG A 40 11.74 10.82 19.17
CA ARG A 40 10.35 11.29 19.30
C ARG A 40 9.57 11.14 17.99
N ASN A 41 8.26 10.97 18.07
CA ASN A 41 7.38 10.76 16.91
C ASN A 41 6.62 12.01 16.44
N ASP A 42 6.79 13.15 17.10
CA ASP A 42 6.05 14.40 16.88
C ASP A 42 6.86 15.52 16.23
N ASP A 43 8.18 15.35 16.04
CA ASP A 43 9.01 16.22 15.19
C ASP A 43 9.83 15.39 14.20
N LEU A 44 9.56 15.56 12.90
CA LEU A 44 10.21 14.80 11.83
C LEU A 44 11.72 15.03 11.77
N ILE A 45 12.21 16.21 12.20
CA ILE A 45 13.63 16.53 12.07
C ILE A 45 14.52 15.61 12.91
N ASP A 46 14.07 15.18 14.09
CA ASP A 46 14.83 14.28 14.96
C ASP A 46 14.94 12.88 14.35
N TYR A 47 13.88 12.42 13.66
CA TYR A 47 13.93 11.21 12.86
C TYR A 47 14.91 11.35 11.68
N ILE A 48 14.86 12.47 10.95
CA ILE A 48 15.76 12.72 9.81
C ILE A 48 17.23 12.71 10.25
N VAL A 49 17.55 13.38 11.36
CA VAL A 49 18.91 13.45 11.90
C VAL A 49 19.43 12.07 12.30
N ALA A 50 18.56 11.16 12.74
CA ALA A 50 18.92 9.80 13.11
C ALA A 50 19.25 8.89 11.90
N LEU A 51 18.74 9.20 10.71
CA LEU A 51 18.84 8.32 9.53
C LEU A 51 20.27 7.91 9.12
N PRO A 52 21.26 8.82 9.02
CA PRO A 52 22.63 8.45 8.67
C PRO A 52 23.26 7.51 9.71
N TYR A 53 22.96 7.73 10.99
CA TYR A 53 23.52 6.95 12.08
C TYR A 53 22.85 5.59 12.21
N ALA A 54 21.54 5.51 11.99
CA ALA A 54 20.82 4.24 11.87
C ALA A 54 21.40 3.39 10.74
N LYS A 55 21.71 4.01 9.59
CA LYS A 55 22.36 3.33 8.47
C LYS A 55 23.79 2.90 8.79
N MET A 56 24.56 3.77 9.45
CA MET A 56 25.94 3.48 9.86
C MET A 56 26.03 2.31 10.83
N LEU A 57 25.09 2.24 11.78
CA LEU A 57 25.02 1.22 12.82
C LEU A 57 24.30 -0.05 12.38
N ASP A 58 23.58 0.00 11.25
CA ASP A 58 22.68 -1.05 10.75
C ASP A 58 21.59 -1.44 11.76
N VAL A 59 21.01 -0.42 12.42
CA VAL A 59 19.97 -0.59 13.44
C VAL A 59 18.66 0.12 13.06
N PRO A 60 17.50 -0.40 13.47
CA PRO A 60 16.23 0.28 13.25
C PRO A 60 16.08 1.53 14.13
N ILE A 61 15.22 2.43 13.66
CA ILE A 61 14.72 3.57 14.44
C ILE A 61 13.30 3.25 14.89
N LEU A 62 13.01 3.42 16.18
CA LEU A 62 11.67 3.35 16.75
C LEU A 62 11.23 4.75 17.20
N PRO A 63 10.31 5.40 16.47
CA PRO A 63 9.67 6.62 16.93
C PRO A 63 8.70 6.33 18.08
N VAL A 64 8.83 7.07 19.18
CA VAL A 64 7.99 6.92 20.37
C VAL A 64 7.33 8.23 20.76
N ASN A 65 6.27 8.18 21.55
CA ASN A 65 5.73 9.38 22.16
C ASN A 65 6.78 9.96 23.14
N PRO A 66 7.10 11.27 23.04
CA PRO A 66 8.20 11.86 23.80
C PRO A 66 7.94 11.92 25.32
N LYS A 67 6.69 11.82 25.76
CA LYS A 67 6.29 12.00 27.17
C LYS A 67 6.16 10.68 27.93
N GLU A 68 5.76 9.61 27.26
CA GLU A 68 5.54 8.29 27.85
C GLU A 68 5.44 7.22 26.78
N LEU A 69 5.81 5.99 27.11
CA LEU A 69 5.63 4.85 26.21
C LEU A 69 4.20 4.32 26.29
N ASP A 70 3.50 4.27 25.17
CA ASP A 70 2.17 3.69 25.11
C ASP A 70 2.22 2.15 25.25
N PRO A 71 1.12 1.48 25.65
CA PRO A 71 1.11 0.04 25.86
C PRO A 71 1.54 -0.80 24.65
N GLY A 72 1.29 -0.32 23.42
CA GLY A 72 1.72 -0.99 22.20
C GLY A 72 3.24 -0.93 22.03
N THR A 73 3.82 0.25 22.23
CA THR A 73 5.27 0.45 22.21
C THR A 73 5.97 -0.36 23.31
N ILE A 74 5.40 -0.43 24.52
CA ILE A 74 5.92 -1.27 25.61
C ILE A 74 5.95 -2.75 25.20
N ALA A 75 4.86 -3.28 24.64
CA ALA A 75 4.80 -4.67 24.20
C ALA A 75 5.81 -4.97 23.07
N GLN A 76 6.01 -4.01 22.16
CA GLN A 76 7.02 -4.11 21.11
C GLN A 76 8.44 -4.14 21.68
N LEU A 77 8.77 -3.24 22.60
CA LEU A 77 10.08 -3.20 23.28
C LEU A 77 10.34 -4.47 24.09
N GLN A 78 9.34 -5.01 24.80
CA GLN A 78 9.46 -6.29 25.49
C GLN A 78 9.77 -7.44 24.52
N SER A 79 9.18 -7.42 23.32
CA SER A 79 9.49 -8.40 22.27
C SER A 79 10.95 -8.27 21.80
N TYR A 80 11.46 -7.05 21.61
CA TYR A 80 12.86 -6.81 21.27
C TYR A 80 13.81 -7.31 22.37
N ALA A 81 13.51 -7.03 23.63
CA ALA A 81 14.30 -7.53 24.76
C ALA A 81 14.35 -9.07 24.81
N GLN A 82 13.26 -9.76 24.45
CA GLN A 82 13.23 -11.23 24.35
C GLN A 82 14.14 -11.77 23.23
N PHE A 83 14.34 -11.01 22.15
CA PHE A 83 15.32 -11.33 21.10
C PHE A 83 16.75 -10.95 21.47
N GLY A 84 16.97 -10.39 22.67
CA GLY A 84 18.27 -9.97 23.16
C GLY A 84 18.70 -8.58 22.71
N TRP A 85 17.78 -7.77 22.17
CA TRP A 85 18.02 -6.37 21.86
C TRP A 85 17.78 -5.55 23.11
N ASN A 86 18.86 -5.11 23.74
CA ASN A 86 18.81 -4.42 25.02
C ASN A 86 19.69 -3.17 25.06
N HIS A 87 20.49 -2.87 24.05
CA HIS A 87 21.25 -1.62 23.97
C HIS A 87 20.50 -0.58 23.12
N VAL A 88 20.07 0.51 23.74
CA VAL A 88 19.26 1.55 23.11
C VAL A 88 20.04 2.87 23.07
N LEU A 89 20.01 3.53 21.92
CA LEU A 89 20.42 4.92 21.77
C LEU A 89 19.18 5.81 21.68
N ILE A 90 18.98 6.69 22.67
CA ILE A 90 18.02 7.78 22.56
C ILE A 90 18.69 8.96 21.86
N ILE A 91 18.10 9.42 20.76
CA ILE A 91 18.50 10.64 20.07
C ILE A 91 17.57 11.78 20.50
N GLY A 92 18.15 12.82 21.07
CA GLY A 92 17.45 13.97 21.65
C GLY A 92 17.72 14.12 23.15
N ASP A 93 17.63 15.36 23.63
CA ASP A 93 17.73 15.66 25.06
C ASP A 93 16.45 15.25 25.81
N SER A 94 16.36 15.58 27.10
CA SER A 94 15.18 15.26 27.91
C SER A 94 13.92 16.06 27.53
N GLN A 95 14.04 17.13 26.73
CA GLN A 95 12.88 17.84 26.17
C GLN A 95 12.37 17.17 24.89
N ALA A 96 13.26 16.55 24.11
CA ALA A 96 12.89 15.77 22.94
C ALA A 96 12.31 14.41 23.32
N VAL A 97 12.94 13.67 24.24
CA VAL A 97 12.43 12.40 24.78
C VAL A 97 12.61 12.44 26.30
N SER A 98 11.50 12.52 27.04
CA SER A 98 11.50 12.75 28.48
C SER A 98 12.31 11.72 29.28
N ASP A 99 12.75 12.14 30.47
CA ASP A 99 13.42 11.25 31.42
C ASP A 99 12.49 10.10 31.85
N LYS A 100 11.17 10.32 31.89
CA LYS A 100 10.16 9.27 32.14
C LYS A 100 10.28 8.12 31.13
N VAL A 101 10.40 8.43 29.83
CA VAL A 101 10.58 7.41 28.78
C VAL A 101 11.90 6.64 28.98
N GLN A 102 12.99 7.34 29.33
CA GLN A 102 14.25 6.70 29.65
C GLN A 102 14.15 5.77 30.88
N ASP A 103 13.48 6.21 31.94
CA ASP A 103 13.26 5.41 33.15
C ASP A 103 12.41 4.16 32.84
N GLU A 104 11.38 4.29 32.00
CA GLU A 104 10.58 3.15 31.54
C GLU A 104 11.45 2.13 30.78
N LEU A 105 12.37 2.57 29.92
CA LEU A 105 13.33 1.70 29.22
C LEU A 105 14.28 0.99 30.20
N LEU A 106 14.84 1.72 31.15
CA LEU A 106 15.73 1.16 32.18
C LEU A 106 14.98 0.11 33.04
N ASN A 107 13.74 0.39 33.42
CA ASN A 107 12.90 -0.54 34.18
C ASN A 107 12.55 -1.82 33.40
N MET A 108 12.53 -1.76 32.07
CA MET A 108 12.39 -2.93 31.20
C MET A 108 13.70 -3.70 30.99
N GLY A 109 14.83 -3.23 31.54
CA GLY A 109 16.13 -3.89 31.46
C GLY A 109 16.99 -3.49 30.26
N PHE A 110 16.65 -2.39 29.57
CA PHE A 110 17.51 -1.83 28.52
C PHE A 110 18.71 -1.09 29.12
N VAL A 111 19.85 -1.16 28.43
CA VAL A 111 21.02 -0.30 28.60
C VAL A 111 20.84 0.91 27.69
N VAL A 112 20.68 2.09 28.27
CA VAL A 112 20.34 3.31 27.51
C VAL A 112 21.52 4.27 27.46
N GLU A 113 21.92 4.68 26.26
CA GLU A 113 22.75 5.86 26.02
C GLU A 113 21.89 6.97 25.41
N ARG A 114 22.16 8.21 25.76
CA ARG A 114 21.45 9.38 25.23
C ARG A 114 22.41 10.36 24.58
N ILE A 115 22.11 10.76 23.35
CA ILE A 115 22.84 11.79 22.63
C ILE A 115 21.83 12.83 22.11
N GLY A 116 21.90 14.04 22.64
CA GLY A 116 21.04 15.14 22.21
C GLY A 116 21.48 16.49 22.74
N GLY A 117 21.13 17.54 22.01
CA GLY A 117 21.33 18.94 22.39
C GLY A 117 20.01 19.64 22.67
N ALA A 118 20.08 20.87 23.17
CA ALA A 118 18.89 21.66 23.50
C ALA A 118 18.10 22.06 22.24
N VAL A 119 18.77 22.07 21.09
CA VAL A 119 18.17 22.35 19.78
C VAL A 119 18.67 21.36 18.73
N ARG A 120 17.91 21.23 17.64
CA ARG A 120 18.17 20.30 16.52
C ARG A 120 19.59 20.41 15.92
N THR A 121 20.15 21.62 15.83
CA THR A 121 21.52 21.82 15.31
C THR A 121 22.58 21.27 16.27
N GLU A 122 22.37 21.38 17.58
CA GLU A 122 23.23 20.77 18.59
C GLU A 122 23.12 19.25 18.60
N THR A 123 21.92 18.67 18.47
CA THR A 123 21.74 17.21 18.36
C THR A 123 22.51 16.65 17.17
N ALA A 124 22.37 17.26 15.99
CA ALA A 124 23.12 16.85 14.80
C ALA A 124 24.64 16.96 15.00
N ALA A 125 25.11 18.07 15.57
CA ALA A 125 26.52 18.27 15.90
C ALA A 125 27.07 17.24 16.89
N LYS A 126 26.33 16.92 17.96
CA LYS A 126 26.75 15.92 18.96
C LYS A 126 26.83 14.52 18.38
N LEU A 127 25.85 14.13 17.54
CA LEU A 127 25.89 12.84 16.86
C LEU A 127 27.07 12.75 15.89
N ALA A 128 27.30 13.79 15.09
CA ALA A 128 28.41 13.83 14.16
C ALA A 128 29.75 13.68 14.89
N LEU A 129 29.95 14.40 15.99
CA LEU A 129 31.18 14.30 16.79
C LEU A 129 31.32 12.96 17.53
N HIS A 130 30.21 12.35 17.94
CA HIS A 130 30.23 11.06 18.62
C HIS A 130 30.62 9.93 17.68
N PHE A 131 30.04 9.90 16.48
CA PHE A 131 30.24 8.82 15.52
C PHE A 131 31.45 9.03 14.58
N TYR A 132 32.00 10.24 14.52
CA TYR A 132 33.20 10.56 13.76
C TYR A 132 34.28 11.18 14.66
N PRO A 133 34.77 10.44 15.69
CA PRO A 133 35.70 10.97 16.68
C PRO A 133 37.08 11.31 16.09
N ASN A 134 37.41 10.73 14.93
CA ASN A 134 38.68 10.93 14.22
C ASN A 134 38.57 11.96 13.09
N GLY A 135 37.44 12.67 12.99
CA GLY A 135 37.12 13.54 11.86
C GLY A 135 36.43 12.84 10.70
N ALA A 136 36.15 13.61 9.66
CA ALA A 136 35.51 13.12 8.43
C ALA A 136 36.03 13.91 7.23
N GLU A 137 36.29 13.24 6.11
CA GLU A 137 36.79 13.87 4.87
C GLU A 137 35.79 14.86 4.28
N THR A 138 34.50 14.52 4.34
CA THR A 138 33.37 15.35 3.89
C THR A 138 32.30 15.44 4.97
N VAL A 139 31.67 16.61 5.09
CA VAL A 139 30.49 16.83 5.95
C VAL A 139 29.33 17.37 5.12
N VAL A 140 28.13 16.84 5.37
CA VAL A 140 26.89 17.34 4.74
C VAL A 140 26.20 18.30 5.70
N VAL A 141 25.85 19.50 5.21
CA VAL A 141 25.12 20.51 5.96
C VAL A 141 23.79 20.81 5.27
N ALA A 142 22.72 20.86 6.04
CA ALA A 142 21.40 21.28 5.57
C ALA A 142 20.75 22.27 6.54
N SER A 143 19.70 22.93 6.07
CA SER A 143 18.86 23.77 6.92
C SER A 143 18.10 22.91 7.93
N SER A 144 18.04 23.40 9.16
CA SER A 144 17.30 22.80 10.25
C SER A 144 15.80 23.06 10.18
N SER A 145 15.37 23.97 9.31
CA SER A 145 13.97 24.41 9.13
C SER A 145 13.36 23.90 7.81
N ASP A 146 14.18 23.57 6.81
CA ASP A 146 13.75 22.98 5.54
C ASP A 146 13.84 21.44 5.58
N TYR A 147 12.72 20.80 5.91
CA TYR A 147 12.68 19.34 6.13
C TYR A 147 12.88 18.55 4.84
N GLY A 148 12.49 19.11 3.68
CA GLY A 148 12.70 18.48 2.38
C GLY A 148 14.20 18.41 2.04
N SER A 149 14.91 19.52 2.24
CA SER A 149 16.36 19.58 2.07
C SER A 149 17.10 18.74 3.11
N ALA A 150 16.68 18.75 4.37
CA ALA A 150 17.27 17.93 5.42
C ALA A 150 17.11 16.42 5.15
N LEU A 151 15.96 15.98 4.64
CA LEU A 151 15.74 14.58 4.28
C LEU A 151 16.62 14.15 3.09
N ALA A 152 16.74 15.01 2.07
CA ALA A 152 17.66 14.77 0.96
C ALA A 152 19.11 14.66 1.46
N ALA A 153 19.51 15.54 2.38
CA ALA A 153 20.83 15.58 2.99
C ALA A 153 21.12 14.33 3.81
N ALA A 154 20.14 13.89 4.60
CA ALA A 154 20.24 12.64 5.35
C ALA A 154 20.44 11.44 4.42
N ARG A 155 19.68 11.35 3.32
CA ARG A 155 19.90 10.29 2.33
C ARG A 155 21.29 10.35 1.72
N TRP A 156 21.79 11.53 1.41
CA TRP A 156 23.13 11.71 0.86
C TRP A 156 24.20 11.26 1.86
N ALA A 157 24.11 11.71 3.10
CA ALA A 157 24.95 11.29 4.21
C ALA A 157 24.91 9.77 4.43
N MET A 158 23.73 9.13 4.33
CA MET A 158 23.59 7.67 4.42
C MET A 158 24.31 6.92 3.30
N ILE A 159 24.25 7.42 2.07
CA ILE A 159 24.84 6.75 0.90
C ILE A 159 26.37 6.79 0.97
N TYR A 160 26.91 7.93 1.35
CA TYR A 160 28.36 8.17 1.33
C TYR A 160 29.05 7.98 2.69
N GLY A 161 28.29 7.74 3.77
CA GLY A 161 28.84 7.59 5.12
C GLY A 161 29.45 8.88 5.65
N PHE A 162 28.78 10.01 5.41
CA PHE A 162 29.23 11.32 5.87
C PHE A 162 28.45 11.78 7.11
N PRO A 163 29.06 12.59 8.00
CA PRO A 163 28.33 13.21 9.09
C PRO A 163 27.29 14.19 8.53
N LEU A 164 26.08 14.17 9.10
CA LEU A 164 25.04 15.15 8.84
C LEU A 164 25.04 16.20 9.95
N LEU A 165 25.18 17.47 9.55
CA LEU A 165 24.97 18.62 10.40
C LEU A 165 23.75 19.43 9.92
N LEU A 166 23.13 20.13 10.86
CA LEU A 166 22.04 21.07 10.58
C LEU A 166 22.45 22.48 11.00
N THR A 167 21.94 23.50 10.32
CA THR A 167 22.15 24.92 10.67
C THR A 167 20.88 25.74 10.48
N GLN A 168 20.82 26.95 11.03
CA GLN A 168 19.73 27.89 10.73
C GLN A 168 19.79 28.34 9.26
N GLU A 169 18.66 28.81 8.73
CA GLU A 169 18.53 29.21 7.33
C GLU A 169 19.41 30.41 7.00
N ASP A 170 19.42 31.40 7.88
CA ASP A 170 20.02 32.71 7.68
C ASP A 170 21.46 32.80 8.22
N ALA A 171 21.83 31.95 9.17
CA ALA A 171 23.13 31.99 9.82
C ALA A 171 23.72 30.60 10.13
N LEU A 172 25.05 30.50 10.04
CA LEU A 172 25.78 29.32 10.49
C LEU A 172 25.65 29.19 12.01
N SER A 173 25.01 28.11 12.49
CA SER A 173 24.86 27.85 13.92
C SER A 173 26.21 27.56 14.57
N ASP A 174 26.42 28.04 15.79
CA ASP A 174 27.68 27.85 16.52
C ASP A 174 28.00 26.36 16.75
N SER A 175 26.98 25.55 17.02
CA SER A 175 27.12 24.09 17.15
C SER A 175 27.66 23.45 15.87
N THR A 176 27.16 23.87 14.72
CA THR A 176 27.59 23.44 13.37
C THR A 176 29.01 23.91 13.08
N ALA A 177 29.31 25.18 13.30
CA ALA A 177 30.65 25.73 13.10
C ALA A 177 31.71 25.01 13.95
N ASN A 178 31.38 24.75 15.21
CA ASN A 178 32.25 24.01 16.12
C ASN A 178 32.40 22.53 15.72
N ALA A 179 31.34 21.90 15.23
CA ALA A 179 31.42 20.54 14.71
C ALA A 179 32.30 20.46 13.46
N ILE A 180 32.15 21.37 12.49
CA ILE A 180 33.01 21.45 11.30
C ILE A 180 34.48 21.57 11.71
N LYS A 181 34.81 22.45 12.66
CA LYS A 181 36.19 22.62 13.15
C LYS A 181 36.78 21.35 13.75
N LYS A 182 35.99 20.61 14.53
CA LYS A 182 36.43 19.37 15.19
C LYS A 182 36.50 18.18 14.24
N LEU A 183 35.57 18.12 13.28
CA LEU A 183 35.54 17.10 12.24
C LEU A 183 36.64 17.32 11.21
N ASN A 184 37.06 18.58 11.03
CA ASN A 184 38.10 19.04 10.13
C ASN A 184 38.00 18.44 8.70
N PRO A 185 36.87 18.65 8.00
CA PRO A 185 36.70 18.10 6.67
C PRO A 185 37.48 18.86 5.61
N ASP A 186 37.82 18.17 4.52
CA ASP A 186 38.35 18.79 3.32
C ASP A 186 37.24 19.50 2.53
N LEU A 187 36.01 18.96 2.58
CA LEU A 187 34.83 19.48 1.87
C LEU A 187 33.59 19.56 2.76
N VAL A 188 32.87 20.69 2.64
CA VAL A 188 31.53 20.86 3.23
C VAL A 188 30.49 20.94 2.11
N GLU A 189 29.64 19.92 2.03
CA GLU A 189 28.56 19.85 1.05
C GLU A 189 27.29 20.49 1.60
N LEU A 190 26.82 21.55 0.95
CA LEU A 190 25.58 22.23 1.29
C LEU A 190 24.45 21.61 0.47
N MET A 191 23.43 21.10 1.14
CA MET A 191 22.28 20.48 0.48
C MET A 191 21.01 21.31 0.57
N GLY A 192 20.35 21.47 -0.57
CA GLY A 192 19.03 22.05 -0.67
C GLY A 192 19.01 23.57 -0.80
N ALA A 193 17.81 24.16 -0.76
CA ALA A 193 17.59 25.58 -1.04
C ALA A 193 17.31 26.43 0.20
N GLY A 194 17.07 25.81 1.36
CA GLY A 194 16.70 26.49 2.60
C GLY A 194 17.83 27.16 3.39
N MET A 195 19.02 27.35 2.82
CA MET A 195 20.14 28.06 3.47
C MET A 195 20.50 29.32 2.69
N SER A 196 20.92 30.36 3.40
CA SER A 196 21.41 31.62 2.85
C SER A 196 22.84 31.47 2.33
N LYS A 197 23.26 32.38 1.43
CA LYS A 197 24.67 32.44 0.99
C LYS A 197 25.63 32.84 2.11
N ASP A 198 25.13 33.47 3.17
CA ASP A 198 25.94 33.87 4.32
C ASP A 198 26.43 32.65 5.10
N VAL A 199 25.64 31.57 5.16
CA VAL A 199 26.08 30.28 5.71
C VAL A 199 27.28 29.74 4.95
N GLN A 200 27.19 29.66 3.62
CA GLN A 200 28.29 29.19 2.76
C GLN A 200 29.54 30.06 2.94
N LYS A 201 29.37 31.38 2.80
CA LYS A 201 30.47 32.35 2.95
C LYS A 201 31.14 32.20 4.31
N LYS A 202 30.38 31.98 5.39
CA LYS A 202 30.96 31.82 6.72
C LYS A 202 31.82 30.56 6.84
N ILE A 203 31.42 29.47 6.19
CA ILE A 203 32.20 28.23 6.13
C ILE A 203 33.48 28.43 5.32
N GLU A 204 33.42 29.17 4.21
CA GLU A 204 34.58 29.52 3.39
C GLU A 204 35.56 30.45 4.13
N GLU A 205 35.04 31.44 4.87
CA GLU A 205 35.83 32.32 5.75
C GLU A 205 36.54 31.53 6.87
N MET A 206 35.98 30.38 7.27
CA MET A 206 36.62 29.46 8.22
C MET A 206 37.72 28.60 7.58
N GLY A 207 37.91 28.68 6.25
CA GLY A 207 38.99 28.01 5.52
C GLY A 207 38.60 26.68 4.87
N TYR A 208 37.31 26.34 4.82
CA TYR A 208 36.83 25.08 4.27
C TYR A 208 36.34 25.22 2.83
N GLN A 209 36.56 24.20 2.00
CA GLN A 209 35.96 24.15 0.67
C GLN A 209 34.46 23.85 0.79
N THR A 210 33.65 24.47 -0.08
CA THR A 210 32.21 24.21 -0.10
C THR A 210 31.75 23.74 -1.47
N TYR A 211 30.75 22.86 -1.49
CA TYR A 211 30.03 22.49 -2.69
C TYR A 211 28.52 22.56 -2.44
N TRP A 212 27.82 23.45 -3.16
CA TRP A 212 26.39 23.59 -3.02
C TRP A 212 25.65 22.83 -4.12
N VAL A 213 25.01 21.74 -3.72
CA VAL A 213 24.31 20.82 -4.63
C VAL A 213 23.24 21.54 -5.47
N LYS A 214 22.53 22.53 -4.90
CA LYS A 214 21.57 23.35 -5.65
C LYS A 214 22.20 24.11 -6.81
N GLU A 215 23.33 24.80 -6.58
CA GLU A 215 23.93 25.69 -7.58
C GLU A 215 24.63 24.92 -8.69
N ASN A 216 24.99 23.65 -8.43
CA ASN A 216 25.82 22.85 -9.31
C ASN A 216 25.07 21.66 -9.97
N LEU A 217 23.75 21.54 -9.80
CA LEU A 217 22.93 20.49 -10.40
C LEU A 217 22.38 20.89 -11.79
N GLU A 218 22.91 20.28 -12.85
CA GLU A 218 22.19 20.19 -14.12
C GLU A 218 21.14 19.07 -14.02
N ILE A 219 19.86 19.42 -13.83
CA ILE A 219 18.78 18.43 -13.81
C ILE A 219 18.53 17.92 -15.24
N LYS A 220 19.16 16.81 -15.61
CA LYS A 220 18.79 16.02 -16.80
C LYS A 220 17.61 15.13 -16.42
N LEU A 221 16.39 15.62 -16.68
CA LEU A 221 15.19 14.80 -16.51
C LEU A 221 15.31 13.57 -17.44
N PRO A 222 15.28 12.33 -16.92
CA PRO A 222 15.15 11.17 -17.79
C PRO A 222 13.88 11.35 -18.64
N PRO A 223 13.90 10.99 -19.94
CA PRO A 223 12.70 11.03 -20.76
C PRO A 223 11.59 10.29 -20.03
N GLN A 224 10.43 10.92 -19.84
CA GLN A 224 9.31 10.21 -19.25
C GLN A 224 8.90 9.09 -20.19
N GLU A 225 9.03 7.83 -19.77
CA GLU A 225 8.47 6.69 -20.47
C GLU A 225 6.93 6.78 -20.41
N LYS A 226 6.35 7.49 -21.39
CA LYS A 226 4.91 7.47 -21.66
C LYS A 226 4.66 6.75 -22.97
N GLU A 227 4.85 5.44 -22.97
CA GLU A 227 4.30 4.60 -24.02
C GLU A 227 3.26 3.66 -23.44
N THR A 228 2.03 4.14 -23.40
CA THR A 228 0.88 3.24 -23.25
C THR A 228 0.92 2.26 -24.42
N ASN A 229 1.06 0.97 -24.11
CA ASN A 229 1.06 -0.08 -25.13
C ASN A 229 -0.38 -0.26 -25.66
N TRP A 230 -0.72 0.53 -26.68
CA TRP A 230 -2.02 0.53 -27.35
C TRP A 230 -2.39 -0.82 -27.95
N VAL A 231 -1.39 -1.66 -28.28
CA VAL A 231 -1.62 -3.02 -28.76
C VAL A 231 -2.24 -3.89 -27.67
N MET A 232 -1.75 -3.80 -26.42
CA MET A 232 -2.34 -4.53 -25.29
C MET A 232 -3.77 -4.05 -24.98
N ILE A 233 -4.00 -2.74 -25.03
CA ILE A 233 -5.34 -2.18 -24.80
C ILE A 233 -6.31 -2.65 -25.89
N ALA A 234 -5.91 -2.55 -27.16
CA ALA A 234 -6.73 -3.03 -28.29
C ALA A 234 -7.01 -4.54 -28.19
N ALA A 235 -6.01 -5.35 -27.82
CA ALA A 235 -6.17 -6.78 -27.61
C ALA A 235 -7.17 -7.08 -26.48
N ALA A 236 -7.07 -6.40 -25.33
CA ALA A 236 -8.00 -6.58 -24.21
C ALA A 236 -9.44 -6.19 -24.58
N VAL A 237 -9.62 -5.08 -25.31
CA VAL A 237 -10.93 -4.65 -25.82
C VAL A 237 -11.50 -5.70 -26.78
N LEU A 238 -10.71 -6.18 -27.74
CA LEU A 238 -11.15 -7.20 -28.69
C LEU A 238 -11.54 -8.51 -27.99
N LEU A 239 -10.76 -8.94 -26.99
CA LEU A 239 -11.07 -10.13 -26.19
C LEU A 239 -12.38 -9.96 -25.41
N SER A 240 -12.61 -8.79 -24.82
CA SER A 240 -13.86 -8.51 -24.11
C SER A 240 -15.08 -8.49 -25.04
N LEU A 241 -14.94 -7.90 -26.23
CA LEU A 241 -15.99 -7.89 -27.25
C LEU A 241 -16.26 -9.28 -27.83
N ALA A 242 -15.23 -10.09 -28.05
CA ALA A 242 -15.34 -11.47 -28.53
C ALA A 242 -16.14 -12.37 -27.57
N VAL A 243 -16.20 -12.03 -26.28
CA VAL A 243 -17.04 -12.73 -25.29
C VAL A 243 -18.42 -12.06 -25.16
N ALA A 244 -18.47 -10.74 -25.03
CA ALA A 244 -19.70 -10.01 -24.76
C ALA A 244 -20.71 -10.10 -25.92
N VAL A 245 -20.25 -10.01 -27.17
CA VAL A 245 -21.12 -10.01 -28.34
C VAL A 245 -21.82 -11.36 -28.54
N PRO A 246 -21.13 -12.52 -28.54
CA PRO A 246 -21.81 -13.81 -28.68
C PRO A 246 -22.78 -14.11 -27.54
N VAL A 247 -22.42 -13.77 -26.30
CA VAL A 247 -23.31 -13.95 -25.14
C VAL A 247 -24.58 -13.11 -25.30
N SER A 248 -24.44 -11.84 -25.68
CA SER A 248 -25.58 -10.94 -25.92
C SER A 248 -26.47 -11.47 -27.05
N LEU A 249 -25.88 -11.90 -28.17
CA LEU A 249 -26.62 -12.50 -29.29
C LEU A 249 -27.33 -13.80 -28.91
N TYR A 250 -26.71 -14.66 -28.11
CA TYR A 250 -27.33 -15.89 -27.61
C TYR A 250 -28.59 -15.58 -26.79
N TYR A 251 -28.51 -14.64 -25.84
CA TYR A 251 -29.66 -14.24 -25.03
C TYR A 251 -30.73 -13.52 -25.85
N ALA A 252 -30.33 -12.67 -26.80
CA ALA A 252 -31.26 -12.02 -27.72
C ALA A 252 -32.04 -13.05 -28.57
N LYS A 253 -31.34 -14.04 -29.14
CA LYS A 253 -31.96 -15.13 -29.91
C LYS A 253 -32.87 -16.00 -29.04
N LYS A 254 -32.44 -16.33 -27.82
CA LYS A 254 -33.24 -17.10 -26.86
C LYS A 254 -34.53 -16.37 -26.48
N LYS A 255 -34.46 -15.06 -26.22
CA LYS A 255 -35.63 -14.22 -25.93
C LYS A 255 -36.56 -14.12 -27.14
N TRP A 256 -36.02 -13.95 -28.35
CA TRP A 256 -36.82 -13.86 -29.56
C TRP A 256 -37.55 -15.17 -29.88
N SER A 257 -36.90 -16.33 -29.68
CA SER A 257 -37.54 -17.64 -29.85
C SER A 257 -38.63 -17.92 -28.81
N ALA A 258 -38.50 -17.42 -27.58
CA ALA A 258 -39.49 -17.62 -26.52
C ALA A 258 -40.78 -16.81 -26.75
N ASN A 259 -40.71 -15.74 -27.54
CA ASN A 259 -41.84 -14.89 -27.90
C ASN A 259 -42.65 -15.39 -29.10
N ARG A 260 -42.22 -16.49 -29.74
CA ARG A 260 -42.88 -17.09 -30.91
C ARG A 260 -43.44 -18.45 -30.54
N VAL A 261 -44.75 -18.65 -30.69
CA VAL A 261 -45.42 -19.91 -30.33
C VAL A 261 -46.19 -20.45 -31.54
N PRO A 262 -45.88 -21.67 -32.03
CA PRO A 262 -46.68 -22.31 -33.08
C PRO A 262 -48.09 -22.61 -32.58
N ILE A 263 -49.10 -22.31 -33.40
CA ILE A 263 -50.51 -22.46 -33.04
C ILE A 263 -50.91 -23.94 -32.83
N GLU A 264 -50.11 -24.88 -33.32
CA GLU A 264 -50.32 -26.32 -33.21
C GLU A 264 -50.15 -26.85 -31.79
N VAL A 265 -49.41 -26.13 -30.93
CA VAL A 265 -49.23 -26.47 -29.51
C VAL A 265 -50.52 -26.23 -28.71
N LEU A 266 -51.48 -25.50 -29.29
CA LEU A 266 -52.78 -25.22 -28.68
C LEU A 266 -53.77 -26.35 -28.94
N THR A 267 -54.61 -26.62 -27.93
CA THR A 267 -55.77 -27.48 -28.11
C THR A 267 -56.75 -26.87 -29.10
N GLU A 268 -57.62 -27.69 -29.69
CA GLU A 268 -58.61 -27.24 -30.69
C GLU A 268 -59.48 -26.06 -30.17
N LYS A 269 -59.93 -26.14 -28.91
CA LYS A 269 -60.74 -25.08 -28.28
C LYS A 269 -59.94 -23.80 -28.04
N GLU A 270 -58.68 -23.91 -27.61
CA GLU A 270 -57.78 -22.78 -27.42
C GLU A 270 -57.45 -22.10 -28.75
N ARG A 271 -57.22 -22.89 -29.81
CA ARG A 271 -56.95 -22.38 -31.16
C ARG A 271 -58.09 -21.52 -31.69
N ILE A 272 -59.34 -21.95 -31.49
CA ILE A 272 -60.53 -21.18 -31.91
C ILE A 272 -60.58 -19.83 -31.18
N VAL A 273 -60.32 -19.81 -29.87
CA VAL A 273 -60.30 -18.57 -29.08
C VAL A 273 -59.11 -17.67 -29.49
N VAL A 274 -57.91 -18.23 -29.67
CA VAL A 274 -56.72 -17.48 -30.10
C VAL A 274 -56.89 -16.91 -31.51
N ASN A 275 -57.50 -17.66 -32.43
CA ASN A 275 -57.82 -17.17 -33.78
C ASN A 275 -58.83 -16.01 -33.75
N ALA A 276 -59.86 -16.10 -32.90
CA ALA A 276 -60.80 -14.99 -32.71
C ALA A 276 -60.10 -13.72 -32.18
N ILE A 277 -59.12 -13.86 -31.28
CA ILE A 277 -58.31 -12.73 -30.80
C ILE A 277 -57.40 -12.19 -31.92
N LEU A 278 -56.75 -13.06 -32.70
CA LEU A 278 -55.89 -12.68 -33.82
C LEU A 278 -56.66 -11.91 -34.91
N GLN A 279 -57.86 -12.37 -35.26
CA GLN A 279 -58.73 -11.70 -36.25
C GLN A 279 -59.15 -10.30 -35.83
N ARG A 280 -59.09 -9.98 -34.52
CA ARG A 280 -59.34 -8.64 -33.95
C ARG A 280 -58.05 -7.84 -33.72
N GLY A 281 -56.93 -8.24 -34.32
CA GLY A 281 -55.65 -7.53 -34.20
C GLY A 281 -54.89 -7.85 -32.91
N GLY A 282 -55.17 -9.00 -32.28
CA GLY A 282 -54.45 -9.49 -31.11
C GLY A 282 -54.95 -8.95 -29.76
N THR A 283 -56.01 -8.14 -29.75
CA THR A 283 -56.65 -7.62 -28.54
C THR A 283 -58.18 -7.62 -28.70
N VAL A 284 -58.92 -8.14 -27.73
CA VAL A 284 -60.40 -8.20 -27.77
C VAL A 284 -61.01 -8.12 -26.37
N LYS A 285 -62.23 -7.60 -26.23
CA LYS A 285 -62.95 -7.68 -24.96
C LYS A 285 -63.45 -9.11 -24.72
N GLN A 286 -63.27 -9.60 -23.49
CA GLN A 286 -63.67 -10.95 -23.10
C GLN A 286 -65.17 -11.22 -23.30
N GLU A 287 -66.00 -10.17 -23.22
CA GLU A 287 -67.45 -10.26 -23.45
C GLU A 287 -67.85 -10.53 -24.91
N GLU A 288 -66.97 -10.22 -25.88
CA GLU A 288 -67.21 -10.40 -27.32
C GLU A 288 -66.83 -11.82 -27.79
N LEU A 289 -65.93 -12.50 -27.05
CA LEU A 289 -65.43 -13.83 -27.40
C LEU A 289 -66.50 -14.94 -27.50
N PRO A 290 -67.56 -14.98 -26.67
CA PRO A 290 -68.65 -15.94 -26.82
C PRO A 290 -69.33 -15.88 -28.20
N GLU A 291 -69.56 -14.68 -28.72
CA GLU A 291 -70.17 -14.48 -30.04
C GLU A 291 -69.23 -14.88 -31.17
N LEU A 292 -67.93 -14.60 -31.02
CA LEU A 292 -66.91 -14.90 -32.03
C LEU A 292 -66.53 -16.38 -32.12
N THR A 293 -66.74 -17.14 -31.06
CA THR A 293 -66.26 -18.54 -30.95
C THR A 293 -67.39 -19.57 -30.83
N GLY A 294 -68.62 -19.13 -30.54
CA GLY A 294 -69.77 -20.00 -30.27
C GLY A 294 -69.72 -20.70 -28.90
N TYR A 295 -68.76 -20.34 -28.03
CA TYR A 295 -68.63 -20.92 -26.69
C TYR A 295 -69.37 -20.14 -25.61
N SER A 296 -69.84 -20.84 -24.58
CA SER A 296 -70.46 -20.21 -23.41
C SER A 296 -69.48 -19.31 -22.64
N ARG A 297 -69.98 -18.28 -21.95
CA ARG A 297 -69.17 -17.38 -21.09
C ARG A 297 -68.31 -18.14 -20.05
N PRO A 298 -68.82 -19.17 -19.34
CA PRO A 298 -67.99 -20.01 -18.47
C PRO A 298 -66.86 -20.73 -19.20
N THR A 299 -67.13 -21.26 -20.40
CA THR A 299 -66.13 -21.94 -21.23
C THR A 299 -65.02 -20.99 -21.67
N ILE A 300 -65.38 -19.77 -22.12
CA ILE A 300 -64.42 -18.72 -22.50
C ILE A 300 -63.54 -18.33 -21.31
N SER A 301 -64.14 -18.12 -20.13
CA SER A 301 -63.38 -17.78 -18.92
C SER A 301 -62.34 -18.86 -18.58
N ARG A 302 -62.73 -20.15 -18.69
CA ARG A 302 -61.82 -21.28 -18.46
C ARG A 302 -60.70 -21.34 -19.49
N ILE A 303 -60.99 -21.14 -20.78
CA ILE A 303 -59.98 -21.16 -21.84
C ILE A 303 -58.99 -20.00 -21.66
N ILE A 304 -59.45 -18.80 -21.32
CA ILE A 304 -58.56 -17.65 -21.07
C ILE A 304 -57.65 -17.91 -19.88
N GLN A 305 -58.15 -18.49 -18.79
CA GLN A 305 -57.32 -18.87 -17.63
C GLN A 305 -56.20 -19.85 -18.02
N GLU A 306 -56.50 -20.85 -18.86
CA GLU A 306 -55.48 -21.77 -19.36
C GLU A 306 -54.47 -21.09 -20.28
N LEU A 307 -54.92 -20.18 -21.16
CA LEU A 307 -54.04 -19.39 -22.04
C LEU A 307 -53.14 -18.41 -21.24
N GLU A 308 -53.63 -17.82 -20.15
CA GLU A 308 -52.84 -17.00 -19.23
C GLU A 308 -51.79 -17.84 -18.49
N LYS A 309 -52.17 -19.03 -18.03
CA LYS A 309 -51.24 -19.97 -17.40
C LYS A 309 -50.13 -20.39 -18.36
N LYS A 310 -50.44 -20.49 -19.66
CA LYS A 310 -49.47 -20.71 -20.75
C LYS A 310 -48.71 -19.44 -21.16
N GLN A 311 -48.99 -18.30 -20.53
CA GLN A 311 -48.41 -16.98 -20.84
C GLN A 311 -48.60 -16.58 -22.30
N LEU A 312 -49.74 -16.92 -22.90
CA LEU A 312 -50.09 -16.60 -24.28
C LEU A 312 -51.01 -15.39 -24.38
N VAL A 313 -51.77 -15.14 -23.32
CA VAL A 313 -52.63 -13.97 -23.20
C VAL A 313 -52.45 -13.34 -21.83
N GLU A 314 -52.79 -12.06 -21.74
CA GLU A 314 -52.90 -11.30 -20.51
C GLU A 314 -54.27 -10.61 -20.47
N ARG A 315 -54.88 -10.56 -19.28
CA ARG A 315 -56.12 -9.82 -19.06
C ARG A 315 -55.86 -8.52 -18.33
N GLU A 316 -56.41 -7.45 -18.89
CA GLU A 316 -56.47 -6.13 -18.26
C GLU A 316 -57.92 -5.79 -17.93
N LYS A 317 -58.22 -5.42 -16.67
CA LYS A 317 -59.59 -5.11 -16.25
C LYS A 317 -59.99 -3.72 -16.75
N VAL A 318 -61.05 -3.64 -17.56
CA VAL A 318 -61.57 -2.37 -18.09
C VAL A 318 -63.08 -2.29 -17.83
N GLY A 319 -63.46 -1.45 -16.87
CA GLY A 319 -64.86 -1.30 -16.44
C GLY A 319 -65.43 -2.58 -15.83
N LYS A 320 -66.49 -3.12 -16.43
CA LYS A 320 -67.17 -4.36 -16.00
C LYS A 320 -66.68 -5.63 -16.71
N THR A 321 -65.71 -5.50 -17.63
CA THR A 321 -65.18 -6.60 -18.45
C THR A 321 -63.65 -6.62 -18.42
N PHE A 322 -63.06 -7.62 -19.08
CA PHE A 322 -61.61 -7.72 -19.27
C PHE A 322 -61.28 -7.54 -20.74
N ILE A 323 -60.17 -6.87 -21.03
CA ILE A 323 -59.52 -6.90 -22.33
C ILE A 323 -58.50 -8.03 -22.30
N VAL A 324 -58.59 -8.94 -23.27
CA VAL A 324 -57.64 -10.04 -23.46
C VAL A 324 -56.68 -9.65 -24.59
N ARG A 325 -55.37 -9.65 -24.31
CA ARG A 325 -54.31 -9.34 -25.27
C ARG A 325 -53.38 -10.52 -25.44
N LEU A 326 -52.96 -10.83 -26.67
CA LEU A 326 -51.90 -11.82 -26.91
C LEU A 326 -50.55 -11.26 -26.49
N THR A 327 -49.80 -12.02 -25.69
CA THR A 327 -48.48 -11.64 -25.17
C THR A 327 -47.33 -12.18 -26.01
N LYS A 328 -47.61 -13.13 -26.90
CA LYS A 328 -46.63 -13.79 -27.78
C LYS A 328 -47.11 -13.76 -29.23
N GLU A 329 -46.16 -13.73 -30.16
CA GLU A 329 -46.41 -13.85 -31.59
C GLU A 329 -46.83 -15.29 -31.90
N ILE A 330 -48.06 -15.47 -32.36
CA ILE A 330 -48.58 -16.78 -32.74
C ILE A 330 -48.22 -17.03 -34.20
N ILE A 331 -47.47 -18.10 -34.45
CA ILE A 331 -47.11 -18.51 -35.81
C ILE A 331 -48.15 -19.49 -36.32
N ILE A 332 -48.79 -19.14 -37.42
CA ILE A 332 -49.65 -20.04 -38.21
C ILE A 332 -48.80 -20.48 -39.40
N ARG A 333 -48.53 -21.79 -39.54
CA ARG A 333 -47.94 -22.30 -40.78
C ARG A 333 -49.03 -22.34 -41.84
N ASP A 334 -48.78 -21.72 -42.99
CA ASP A 334 -49.62 -21.86 -44.20
C ASP A 334 -49.61 -23.31 -44.72
#